data_AF-A0AAU4MDX3-F1
#
_entry.id   AF-A0AAU4MDX3-F1
#
_cell.length_a   1.000
_cell.length_b   1.000
_cell.length_c   1.000
_cell.angle_alpha   90.00
_cell.angle_beta   90.00
_cell.angle_gamma   90.00
#
_symmetry.space_group_name_H-M   'P 1'
#
loop_
_entity.id
_entity.type
_entity.pdbx_description
1 polymer ?
#
loop_
_entity_poly.entity_id
_entity_poly.type
_entity_poly.pdbx_seq_one_letter_code
_entity_poly.pdbx_strand_id
1 'polypeptide(L)'
;MFDIRIRPDGLHQASGALGATSAHVGERSGHWLDGSLIAAGAYPEWAAGPALQECAQAWQTHMTSVVQQLQTYSEQLRDSAHSYDAANEEAGRRFDQAARDLNAGA
;
A
#
# COMPACT_ATOMS: atom_id res chain seq x y z
N MET A 1 7.12 10.72 -29.52
CA MET A 1 7.92 10.23 -28.38
C MET A 1 7.20 10.70 -27.13
N PHE A 2 6.59 9.79 -26.37
CA PHE A 2 5.87 10.17 -25.15
C PHE A 2 6.89 10.48 -24.06
N ASP A 3 6.92 11.73 -23.61
CA ASP A 3 7.66 12.15 -22.40
C ASP A 3 6.92 11.57 -21.19
N ILE A 4 7.26 10.34 -20.81
CA ILE A 4 6.74 9.75 -19.57
C ILE A 4 7.50 10.41 -18.42
N ARG A 5 6.98 11.53 -17.93
CA ARG A 5 7.44 12.16 -16.70
C ARG A 5 7.02 11.31 -15.50
N ILE A 6 7.86 10.36 -15.15
CA ILE A 6 7.77 9.69 -13.86
C ILE A 6 8.10 10.72 -12.77
N ARG A 7 7.27 10.78 -11.73
CA ARG A 7 7.46 11.64 -10.55
C ARG A 7 7.69 10.76 -9.32
N PRO A 8 8.96 10.44 -8.98
CA PRO A 8 9.28 9.58 -7.84
C PRO A 8 8.69 10.09 -6.52
N ASP A 9 8.71 11.41 -6.29
CA ASP A 9 8.07 12.04 -5.11
C ASP A 9 6.58 11.70 -4.98
N GLY A 10 5.85 11.66 -6.11
CA GLY A 10 4.44 11.30 -6.12
C GLY A 10 4.22 9.82 -5.79
N LEU A 11 5.12 8.95 -6.21
CA LEU A 11 5.10 7.52 -5.87
C LEU A 11 5.41 7.29 -4.39
N HIS A 12 6.39 8.00 -3.83
CA HIS A 12 6.70 7.98 -2.39
C HIS A 12 5.51 8.47 -1.55
N GLN A 13 4.87 9.57 -1.95
CA GLN A 13 3.69 10.09 -1.25
C GLN A 13 2.51 9.10 -1.29
N ALA A 14 2.24 8.50 -2.46
CA ALA A 14 1.17 7.51 -2.61
C ALA A 14 1.46 6.24 -1.78
N SER A 15 2.70 5.75 -1.82
CA SER A 15 3.15 4.62 -0.99
C SER A 15 2.93 4.90 0.50
N GLY A 16 3.35 6.07 0.99
CA GLY A 16 3.18 6.48 2.38
C GLY A 16 1.70 6.59 2.79
N ALA A 17 0.85 7.18 1.93
CA ALA A 17 -0.58 7.30 2.18
C ALA A 17 -1.28 5.93 2.25
N LEU A 18 -0.93 4.99 1.36
CA LEU A 18 -1.43 3.62 1.38
C LEU A 18 -0.95 2.86 2.62
N GLY A 19 0.32 3.03 3.01
CA GLY A 19 0.87 2.45 4.23
C GLY A 19 0.12 2.94 5.47
N ALA A 20 -0.07 4.25 5.61
CA ALA A 20 -0.80 4.85 6.73
C ALA A 20 -2.27 4.40 6.79
N THR A 21 -2.94 4.33 5.63
CA THR A 21 -4.33 3.85 5.53
C THR A 21 -4.41 2.37 5.91
N SER A 22 -3.47 1.54 5.44
CA SER A 22 -3.42 0.12 5.78
C SER A 22 -3.22 -0.10 7.28
N ALA A 23 -2.37 0.69 7.93
CA ALA A 23 -2.14 0.62 9.37
C ALA A 23 -3.40 1.02 10.16
N HIS A 24 -4.04 2.13 9.77
CA HIS A 24 -5.25 2.60 10.43
C HIS A 24 -6.43 1.63 10.27
N VAL A 25 -6.60 1.05 9.08
CA VAL A 25 -7.65 0.05 8.81
C VAL A 25 -7.32 -1.26 9.52
N GLY A 26 -6.06 -1.70 9.50
CA GLY A 26 -5.60 -2.93 10.15
C GLY A 26 -5.87 -2.92 11.66
N GLU A 27 -5.52 -1.84 12.35
CA GLU A 27 -5.74 -1.70 13.79
C GLU A 27 -7.22 -1.85 14.17
N ARG A 28 -8.13 -1.40 13.30
CA ARG A 28 -9.56 -1.44 13.56
C ARG A 28 -10.22 -2.73 13.03
N SER A 29 -9.69 -3.32 11.96
CA SER A 29 -10.32 -4.46 11.24
C SER A 29 -10.58 -5.70 12.10
N GLY A 30 -9.87 -5.83 13.23
CA GLY A 30 -10.08 -6.91 14.20
C GLY A 30 -11.41 -6.81 14.98
N HIS A 31 -12.03 -5.63 15.04
CA HIS A 31 -13.08 -5.32 16.02
C HIS A 31 -14.37 -4.74 15.42
N TRP A 32 -14.50 -4.61 14.09
CA TRP A 32 -15.63 -3.89 13.47
C TRP A 32 -16.99 -4.53 13.73
N LEU A 33 -17.01 -5.84 13.97
CA LEU A 33 -18.24 -6.61 14.13
C LEU A 33 -18.30 -7.36 15.47
N ASP A 34 -17.47 -6.99 16.44
CA ASP A 34 -17.49 -7.57 17.79
C ASP A 34 -18.85 -7.39 18.46
N GLY A 35 -19.50 -6.23 18.27
CA GLY A 35 -20.85 -5.99 18.75
C GLY A 35 -21.89 -6.95 18.14
N SER A 36 -21.73 -7.29 16.85
CA SER A 36 -22.60 -8.26 16.17
C SER A 36 -22.34 -9.69 16.68
N LEU A 37 -21.07 -10.04 16.95
CA LEU A 37 -20.71 -11.34 17.54
C LEU A 37 -21.24 -11.47 18.98
N ILE A 38 -21.14 -10.42 19.79
CA ILE A 38 -21.70 -10.37 21.15
C ILE A 38 -23.22 -10.54 21.10
N ALA A 39 -23.91 -9.83 20.20
CA ALA A 39 -25.35 -9.95 20.04
C ALA A 39 -25.77 -11.36 19.57
N ALA A 40 -25.04 -11.94 18.61
CA ALA A 40 -25.30 -13.31 18.14
C ALA A 40 -25.10 -14.36 19.23
N GLY A 41 -24.09 -14.19 20.09
CA GLY A 41 -23.84 -15.09 21.21
C GLY A 41 -24.79 -14.91 22.40
N ALA A 42 -25.27 -13.69 22.64
CA ALA A 42 -26.19 -13.37 23.75
C ALA A 42 -27.62 -13.85 23.49
N TYR A 43 -28.03 -14.01 22.22
CA TYR A 43 -29.37 -14.42 21.84
C TYR A 43 -29.34 -15.60 20.86
N PRO A 44 -28.94 -16.80 21.33
CA PRO A 44 -28.82 -18.00 20.48
C PRO A 44 -30.17 -18.45 19.88
N GLU A 45 -31.29 -18.02 20.49
CA GLU A 45 -32.65 -18.27 20.02
C GLU A 45 -32.99 -17.54 18.71
N TRP A 46 -32.18 -16.54 18.32
CA TRP A 46 -32.41 -15.79 17.10
C TRP A 46 -31.91 -16.58 15.90
N ALA A 47 -32.82 -16.91 14.99
CA ALA A 47 -32.49 -17.60 13.73
C ALA A 47 -31.42 -16.87 12.89
N ALA A 48 -31.25 -15.56 13.08
CA ALA A 48 -30.23 -14.75 12.42
C ALA A 48 -28.83 -14.83 13.07
N GLY A 49 -28.69 -15.39 14.28
CA GLY A 49 -27.42 -15.46 15.01
C GLY A 49 -26.28 -16.12 14.22
N PRO A 50 -26.47 -17.34 13.69
CA PRO A 50 -25.46 -18.00 12.87
C PRO A 50 -25.09 -17.21 11.61
N ALA A 51 -26.08 -16.63 10.92
CA ALA A 51 -25.84 -15.83 9.71
C ALA A 51 -25.07 -14.53 10.02
N LEU A 52 -25.31 -13.91 11.18
CA LEU A 52 -24.54 -12.75 11.64
C LEU A 52 -23.10 -13.12 11.97
N GLN A 53 -22.87 -14.28 12.59
CA GLN A 53 -21.54 -14.77 12.90
C GLN A 53 -20.73 -15.10 11.64
N GLU A 54 -21.34 -15.78 10.67
CA GLU A 54 -20.72 -16.06 9.37
C GLU A 54 -20.40 -14.77 8.62
N CYS A 55 -21.34 -13.82 8.58
CA CYS A 55 -21.12 -12.51 7.97
C CYS A 55 -19.95 -11.77 8.65
N ALA A 56 -19.87 -11.81 9.97
CA ALA A 56 -18.78 -11.17 10.71
C ALA A 56 -17.41 -11.78 10.39
N GLN A 57 -17.32 -13.10 10.33
CA GLN A 57 -16.08 -13.80 9.95
C GLN A 57 -15.68 -13.53 8.50
N ALA A 58 -16.64 -13.57 7.57
CA ALA A 58 -16.40 -13.29 6.16
C ALA A 58 -15.91 -11.84 5.95
N TRP A 59 -16.53 -10.89 6.64
CA TRP A 59 -16.10 -9.49 6.63
C TRP A 59 -14.69 -9.31 7.16
N GLN A 60 -14.38 -9.90 8.31
CA GLN A 60 -13.04 -9.81 8.92
C GLN A 60 -11.97 -10.41 8.02
N THR A 61 -12.26 -11.54 7.38
CA THR A 61 -11.38 -12.17 6.40
C THR A 61 -11.16 -11.26 5.19
N HIS A 62 -12.23 -10.68 4.65
CA HIS A 62 -12.16 -9.77 3.51
C HIS A 62 -11.33 -8.52 3.83
N MET A 63 -11.60 -7.87 4.96
CA MET A 63 -10.88 -6.67 5.38
C MET A 63 -9.40 -6.95 5.65
N THR A 64 -9.06 -8.11 6.21
CA THR A 64 -7.66 -8.54 6.37
C THR A 64 -6.96 -8.65 5.01
N SER A 65 -7.64 -9.23 4.01
CA SER A 65 -7.10 -9.32 2.66
C SER A 65 -6.90 -7.94 2.02
N VAL A 66 -7.86 -7.02 2.20
CA VAL A 66 -7.74 -5.64 1.70
C VAL A 66 -6.53 -4.93 2.31
N VAL A 67 -6.32 -5.06 3.62
CA VAL A 67 -5.14 -4.47 4.30
C VAL A 67 -3.84 -5.03 3.74
N GLN A 68 -3.75 -6.35 3.53
CA GLN A 68 -2.57 -6.99 2.94
C GLN A 68 -2.31 -6.51 1.50
N GLN A 69 -3.36 -6.32 0.69
CA GLN A 69 -3.23 -5.80 -0.67
C GLN A 69 -2.73 -4.35 -0.66
N LEU A 70 -3.24 -3.50 0.23
CA LEU A 70 -2.78 -2.12 0.37
C LEU A 70 -1.30 -2.05 0.77
N GLN A 71 -0.85 -2.92 1.69
CA GLN A 71 0.56 -3.04 2.05
C GLN A 71 1.42 -3.46 0.85
N THR A 72 0.99 -4.48 0.12
CA THR A 72 1.68 -4.96 -1.10
C THR A 72 1.82 -3.85 -2.14
N TYR A 73 0.77 -3.06 -2.37
CA TYR A 73 0.83 -1.94 -3.31
C TYR A 73 1.71 -0.79 -2.81
N SER A 74 1.69 -0.51 -1.51
CA SER A 74 2.59 0.47 -0.89
C SER A 74 4.05 0.09 -1.12
N GLU A 75 4.40 -1.18 -0.93
CA GLU A 75 5.75 -1.71 -1.18
C GLU A 75 6.15 -1.61 -2.65
N GLN A 76 5.29 -2.06 -3.58
CA GLN A 76 5.55 -1.98 -5.02
C GLN A 76 5.78 -0.54 -5.50
N LEU A 77 5.01 0.41 -4.98
CA LEU A 77 5.19 1.84 -5.28
C LEU A 77 6.51 2.36 -4.74
N ARG A 78 6.91 1.95 -3.53
CA ARG A 78 8.17 2.34 -2.90
C ARG A 78 9.38 1.81 -3.68
N ASP A 79 9.32 0.55 -4.10
CA ASP A 79 10.37 -0.11 -4.87
C ASP A 79 10.49 0.52 -6.27
N SER A 80 9.34 0.84 -6.89
CA SER A 80 9.32 1.56 -8.16
C SER A 80 9.97 2.94 -8.02
N ALA A 81 9.61 3.70 -6.98
CA ALA A 81 10.20 5.01 -6.72
C ALA A 81 11.72 4.93 -6.53
N HIS A 82 12.21 3.98 -5.73
CA HIS A 82 13.65 3.73 -5.54
C HIS A 82 14.37 3.40 -6.85
N SER A 83 13.75 2.57 -7.70
CA SER A 83 14.32 2.21 -9.01
C SER A 83 14.49 3.45 -9.91
N TYR A 84 13.49 4.34 -9.91
CA TYR A 84 13.57 5.59 -10.67
C TYR A 84 14.60 6.58 -10.10
N ASP A 85 14.68 6.70 -8.77
CA ASP A 85 15.69 7.54 -8.12
C ASP A 85 17.11 7.06 -8.48
N ALA A 86 17.37 5.75 -8.38
CA ALA A 86 18.66 5.15 -8.74
C ALA A 86 19.01 5.33 -10.23
N ALA A 87 18.02 5.21 -11.12
CA ALA A 87 18.22 5.44 -12.55
C ALA A 87 18.56 6.90 -12.85
N ASN A 88 17.93 7.85 -12.14
CA ASN A 88 18.19 9.27 -12.29
C ASN A 88 19.60 9.65 -11.78
N GLU A 89 20.00 9.12 -10.63
CA GLU A 89 21.36 9.31 -10.10
C GLU A 89 22.43 8.78 -11.06
N GLU A 90 22.22 7.59 -11.62
CA GLU A 90 23.14 7.00 -12.59
C GLU A 90 23.22 7.80 -13.88
N ALA A 91 22.09 8.32 -14.38
CA ALA A 91 22.07 9.19 -15.55
C ALA A 91 22.86 10.49 -15.28
N GLY A 92 22.69 11.09 -14.11
CA GLY A 92 23.46 12.27 -13.68
C GLY A 92 24.97 11.99 -13.62
N ARG A 93 25.38 10.87 -13.02
CA ARG A 93 26.80 10.45 -12.97
C ARG A 93 27.41 10.31 -14.36
N ARG A 94 26.70 9.67 -15.29
CA ARG A 94 27.15 9.48 -16.68
C ARG A 94 27.24 10.81 -17.42
N PHE A 95 26.29 11.71 -17.20
CA PHE A 95 26.31 13.04 -17.80
C PHE A 95 27.51 13.85 -17.30
N ASP A 96 27.76 13.88 -16.00
CA ASP A 96 28.91 14.57 -15.41
C ASP A 96 30.24 14.00 -15.91
N GLN A 97 30.33 12.68 -16.04
CA GLN A 97 31.50 12.03 -16.62
C GLN A 97 31.71 12.45 -18.07
N ALA A 98 30.67 12.37 -18.91
CA ALA A 98 30.76 12.79 -20.31
C ALA A 98 31.13 14.28 -20.44
N ALA A 99 30.60 15.14 -19.57
CA ALA A 99 30.93 16.57 -19.55
C ALA A 99 32.40 16.81 -19.15
N ARG A 100 32.95 16.02 -18.23
CA ARG A 100 34.39 16.08 -17.88
C ARG A 100 35.26 15.58 -19.02
N ASP A 101 34.90 14.48 -19.65
CA ASP A 101 35.65 13.91 -20.78
C ASP A 101 35.72 14.90 -21.96
N LEU A 102 34.60 15.59 -22.26
CA LEU A 102 34.55 16.64 -23.28
C LEU A 102 35.44 17.85 -22.95
N ASN A 103 35.49 18.26 -21.68
CA ASN A 103 36.33 19.39 -21.24
C ASN A 103 37.82 19.02 -21.10
N ALA A 104 38.15 17.75 -20.89
CA ALA A 104 39.54 17.27 -20.79
C ALA A 104 40.18 16.98 -22.15
N GLY A 105 39.37 16.82 -23.20
CA GLY A 105 39.82 16.60 -24.58
C GLY A 105 39.94 17.87 -25.43
N ALA A 106 39.70 19.05 -24.85
CA ALA A 106 39.88 20.38 -25.45
C ALA A 106 41.12 21.07 -24.90
#